data_AF-A0A9E7Z7B9-F1
#
_entry.id   AF-A0A9E7Z7B9-F1
#
_cell.length_a   1.000
_cell.length_b   1.000
_cell.length_c   1.000
_cell.angle_alpha   90.00
_cell.angle_beta   90.00
_cell.angle_gamma   90.00
#
_symmetry.space_group_name_H-M   'P 1'
#
loop_
_entity.id
_entity.type
_entity.pdbx_description
1 polymer ?
#
loop_
_entity_poly.entity_id
_entity_poly.type
_entity_poly.pdbx_seq_one_letter_code
_entity_poly.pdbx_strand_id
1 'polypeptide(L)'
;MRILPTVACALIGIAIGGSGSYVLEKMKMPRVHKLQFPLALSGGTSNSPTSILPKGTSLYYDQAFPEGFVRYKIYVNVEGVKLESQEVTEKFWIDPLTAFPFDKDSLQKLILDYPLTKDDLAAILRSGTISKQDIRDLLTEFSQ
;
A
#
# COMPACT_ATOMS: atom_id res chain seq x y z
N MET A 1 13.57 -7.91 -60.02
CA MET A 1 13.79 -6.99 -58.87
C MET A 1 12.46 -6.62 -58.23
N ARG A 2 12.05 -7.31 -57.15
CA ARG A 2 10.83 -7.03 -56.36
C ARG A 2 11.13 -6.95 -54.85
N ILE A 3 12.36 -6.61 -54.49
CA ILE A 3 12.89 -6.76 -53.13
C ILE A 3 12.63 -5.49 -52.29
N LEU A 4 12.61 -4.32 -52.95
CA LEU A 4 12.43 -3.02 -52.31
C LEU A 4 11.05 -2.81 -51.64
N PRO A 5 9.90 -3.19 -52.24
CA PRO A 5 8.60 -2.98 -51.60
C PRO A 5 8.38 -3.92 -50.40
N THR A 6 8.96 -5.11 -50.43
CA THR A 6 8.82 -6.12 -49.36
C THR A 6 9.55 -5.70 -48.09
N VAL A 7 10.75 -5.12 -48.23
CA VAL A 7 11.52 -4.60 -47.10
C VAL A 7 10.83 -3.37 -46.48
N ALA A 8 10.27 -2.47 -47.32
CA ALA A 8 9.52 -1.32 -46.83
C ALA A 8 8.27 -1.72 -46.03
N CYS A 9 7.49 -2.70 -46.51
CA CYS A 9 6.34 -3.22 -45.78
C CYS A 9 6.73 -3.88 -44.44
N ALA A 10 7.85 -4.62 -44.41
CA ALA A 10 8.33 -5.24 -43.18
C ALA A 10 8.74 -4.20 -42.13
N LEU A 11 9.44 -3.12 -42.53
CA LEU A 11 9.85 -2.05 -41.63
C LEU A 11 8.66 -1.26 -41.08
N ILE A 12 7.65 -0.98 -41.92
CA ILE A 12 6.40 -0.34 -41.49
C ILE A 12 5.64 -1.24 -40.50
N GLY A 13 5.58 -2.55 -40.76
CA GLY A 13 4.97 -3.52 -39.84
C GLY A 13 5.65 -3.55 -38.46
N ILE A 14 6.98 -3.49 -38.42
CA ILE A 14 7.76 -3.42 -37.17
C ILE A 14 7.51 -2.08 -36.45
N ALA A 15 7.50 -0.97 -37.17
CA ALA A 15 7.26 0.35 -36.59
C ALA A 15 5.84 0.48 -35.98
N ILE A 16 4.82 0.01 -36.70
CA ILE A 16 3.42 0.00 -36.22
C ILE A 16 3.25 -0.98 -35.07
N GLY A 17 3.80 -2.19 -35.18
CA GLY A 17 3.73 -3.20 -34.12
C GLY A 17 4.45 -2.76 -32.83
N GLY A 18 5.64 -2.17 -32.96
CA GLY A 18 6.41 -1.63 -31.83
C GLY A 18 5.72 -0.44 -31.17
N SER A 19 5.22 0.51 -31.96
CA SER A 19 4.47 1.67 -31.45
C SER A 19 3.17 1.25 -30.76
N GLY A 20 2.43 0.30 -31.36
CA GLY A 20 1.19 -0.24 -30.77
C GLY A 20 1.44 -0.96 -29.44
N SER A 21 2.53 -1.72 -29.35
CA SER A 21 2.90 -2.44 -28.11
C SER A 21 3.29 -1.48 -26.99
N TYR A 22 4.06 -0.43 -27.31
CA TYR A 22 4.46 0.60 -26.34
C TYR A 22 3.25 1.39 -25.78
N VAL A 23 2.28 1.71 -26.65
CA VAL A 23 1.04 2.37 -26.23
C VAL A 23 0.18 1.45 -25.36
N LEU A 24 0.11 0.14 -25.68
CA LEU A 24 -0.66 -0.83 -24.92
C LEU A 24 -0.12 -1.04 -23.50
N GLU A 25 1.20 -0.98 -23.31
CA GLU A 25 1.79 -1.03 -21.96
C GLU A 25 1.42 0.19 -21.11
N LYS A 26 1.32 1.38 -21.72
CA LYS A 26 0.88 2.59 -21.00
C LYS A 26 -0.61 2.59 -20.66
N MET A 27 -1.44 1.77 -21.31
CA MET A 27 -2.88 1.69 -21.03
C MET A 27 -3.25 0.65 -19.97
N LYS A 28 -2.30 -0.11 -19.40
CA LYS A 28 -2.61 -1.04 -18.31
C LYS A 28 -3.06 -0.26 -17.09
N MET A 29 -4.35 -0.33 -16.79
CA MET A 29 -4.91 0.23 -15.56
C MET A 29 -4.21 -0.40 -14.35
N PRO A 30 -3.78 0.42 -13.37
CA PRO A 30 -3.15 -0.10 -12.16
C PRO A 30 -4.16 -0.98 -11.42
N ARG A 31 -3.70 -2.13 -10.93
CA ARG A 31 -4.53 -2.98 -10.07
C ARG A 31 -4.68 -2.28 -8.73
N VAL A 32 -5.92 -2.12 -8.27
CA VAL A 32 -6.23 -1.44 -7.01
C VAL A 32 -7.00 -2.37 -6.10
N HIS A 33 -6.63 -2.39 -4.83
CA HIS A 33 -7.38 -3.04 -3.76
C HIS A 33 -7.92 -1.99 -2.80
N LYS A 34 -9.23 -2.04 -2.50
CA LYS A 34 -9.85 -1.17 -1.50
C LYS A 34 -9.93 -1.91 -0.18
N LEU A 35 -9.26 -1.41 0.85
CA LEU A 35 -9.24 -2.05 2.16
C LEU A 35 -10.65 -2.22 2.73
N GLN A 36 -10.99 -3.45 3.07
CA GLN A 36 -12.27 -3.78 3.71
C GLN A 36 -12.20 -3.63 5.24
N PHE A 37 -11.00 -3.77 5.79
CA PHE A 37 -10.67 -3.67 7.20
C PHE A 37 -9.42 -2.82 7.36
N PRO A 38 -9.25 -2.13 8.49
CA PRO A 38 -8.03 -1.38 8.75
C PRO A 38 -6.83 -2.32 8.92
N LEU A 39 -5.64 -1.82 8.62
CA LEU A 39 -4.37 -2.51 8.87
C LEU A 39 -3.54 -1.74 9.88
N ALA A 40 -2.76 -2.44 10.68
CA ALA A 40 -1.71 -1.84 11.48
C ALA A 40 -0.55 -1.43 10.56
N LEU A 41 0.04 -0.27 10.82
CA LEU A 41 1.25 0.24 10.16
C LEU A 41 2.40 0.25 11.14
N SER A 42 3.52 -0.33 10.72
CA SER A 42 4.81 -0.25 11.41
C SER A 42 5.95 -0.01 10.42
N GLY A 43 7.10 0.48 10.88
CA GLY A 43 8.30 0.65 10.05
C GLY A 43 8.87 2.07 10.05
N GLY A 44 9.93 2.29 9.27
CA GLY A 44 10.69 3.54 9.20
C GLY A 44 11.88 3.63 10.17
N THR A 45 11.71 3.13 11.39
CA THR A 45 12.75 2.94 12.42
C THR A 45 12.28 1.92 13.47
N SER A 46 13.16 1.38 14.32
CA SER A 46 12.83 0.35 15.32
C SER A 46 11.90 0.83 16.46
N ASN A 47 11.45 2.08 16.45
CA ASN A 47 10.65 2.67 17.54
C ASN A 47 9.48 3.55 17.06
N SER A 48 9.02 3.37 15.81
CA SER A 48 7.86 4.10 15.31
C SER A 48 6.57 3.60 16.00
N PRO A 49 5.72 4.49 16.54
CA PRO A 49 4.47 4.09 17.15
C PRO A 49 3.57 3.38 16.13
N THR A 50 2.86 2.34 16.57
CA THR A 50 1.91 1.62 15.73
C THR A 50 0.82 2.60 15.29
N SER A 51 0.63 2.73 13.98
CA SER A 51 -0.42 3.59 13.40
C SER A 51 -1.47 2.74 12.69
N ILE A 52 -2.59 3.36 12.29
CA ILE A 52 -3.66 2.70 11.57
C ILE A 52 -3.70 3.14 10.10
N LEU A 53 -3.79 2.17 9.19
CA LEU A 53 -4.19 2.38 7.81
C LEU A 53 -5.70 2.18 7.72
N PRO A 54 -6.50 3.24 7.47
CA PRO A 54 -7.94 3.16 7.61
C PRO A 54 -8.60 2.17 6.62
N LYS A 55 -9.74 1.63 7.05
CA LYS A 55 -10.68 0.97 6.14
C LYS A 55 -11.01 1.94 4.99
N GLY A 56 -11.07 1.41 3.78
CA GLY A 56 -11.36 2.20 2.60
C GLY A 56 -10.14 2.91 2.02
N THR A 57 -8.92 2.73 2.53
CA THR A 57 -7.74 3.17 1.78
C THR A 57 -7.59 2.37 0.49
N SER A 58 -7.24 3.06 -0.60
CA SER A 58 -6.93 2.45 -1.90
C SER A 58 -5.45 2.06 -1.95
N LEU A 59 -5.17 0.78 -2.15
CA LEU A 59 -3.83 0.23 -2.33
C LEU A 59 -3.58 -0.03 -3.81
N TYR A 60 -2.65 0.72 -4.41
CA TYR A 60 -2.28 0.57 -5.82
C TYR A 60 -1.12 -0.42 -5.91
N TYR A 61 -1.32 -1.53 -6.61
CA TYR A 61 -0.30 -2.55 -6.78
C TYR A 61 0.97 -1.95 -7.39
N ASP A 62 2.11 -2.16 -6.72
CA ASP A 62 3.42 -1.78 -7.24
C ASP A 62 4.15 -3.02 -7.78
N GLN A 63 4.53 -3.94 -6.89
CA GLN A 63 5.22 -5.17 -7.27
C GLN A 63 5.09 -6.26 -6.19
N ALA A 64 5.20 -7.51 -6.62
CA ALA A 64 5.33 -8.67 -5.74
C ALA A 64 6.80 -9.07 -5.62
N PHE A 65 7.19 -9.50 -4.42
CA PHE A 65 8.56 -9.87 -4.08
C PHE A 65 8.69 -11.40 -3.91
N PRO A 66 9.82 -12.01 -4.30
CA PRO A 66 10.05 -13.45 -4.15
C PRO A 66 9.99 -13.93 -2.69
N GLU A 67 10.21 -13.03 -1.73
CA GLU A 67 10.08 -13.26 -0.29
C GLU A 67 8.63 -13.46 0.19
N GLY A 68 7.64 -13.28 -0.69
CA GLY A 68 6.24 -13.61 -0.41
C GLY A 68 5.36 -12.43 0.04
N PHE A 69 5.86 -11.20 -0.01
CA PHE A 69 5.06 -10.01 0.24
C PHE A 69 4.83 -9.19 -1.03
N VAL A 70 3.80 -8.34 -1.00
CA VAL A 70 3.45 -7.44 -2.10
C VAL A 70 3.55 -6.02 -1.61
N ARG A 71 4.21 -5.17 -2.38
CA ARG A 71 4.27 -3.74 -2.12
C ARG A 71 3.15 -3.03 -2.86
N TYR A 72 2.53 -2.10 -2.15
CA TYR A 72 1.50 -1.22 -2.67
C TYR A 72 1.95 0.24 -2.52
N LYS A 73 1.48 1.09 -3.44
CA LYS A 73 1.55 2.55 -3.33
C LYS A 73 0.27 3.06 -2.69
N ILE A 74 0.42 4.04 -1.81
CA ILE A 74 -0.66 4.89 -1.32
C ILE A 74 -0.36 6.33 -1.74
N TYR A 75 -1.41 7.08 -2.03
CA TYR A 75 -1.31 8.51 -2.31
C TYR A 75 -1.88 9.26 -1.12
N VAL A 76 -1.12 10.21 -0.61
CA VAL A 76 -1.52 11.05 0.52
C VAL A 76 -1.45 12.49 0.06
N ASN A 77 -2.56 13.21 0.20
CA ASN A 77 -2.57 14.66 0.02
C ASN A 77 -2.11 15.29 1.34
N VAL A 78 -1.14 16.19 1.26
CA VAL A 78 -0.64 16.94 2.41
C VAL A 78 -1.10 18.38 2.27
N GLU A 79 -1.93 18.83 3.20
CA GLU A 79 -2.50 20.19 3.23
C GLU A 79 -1.90 20.99 4.38
N GLY A 80 -1.73 22.30 4.21
CA GLY A 80 -1.29 23.22 5.27
C GLY A 80 0.20 23.19 5.63
N VAL A 81 0.98 22.26 5.06
CA VAL A 81 2.43 22.16 5.28
C VAL A 81 3.15 22.00 3.94
N LYS A 82 4.19 22.82 3.71
CA LYS A 82 5.10 22.64 2.58
C LYS A 82 6.19 21.65 2.97
N LEU A 83 6.28 20.55 2.23
CA LEU A 83 7.37 19.58 2.36
C LEU A 83 8.46 19.93 1.35
N GLU A 84 9.70 20.10 1.81
CA GLU A 84 10.85 20.27 0.93
C GLU A 84 11.25 18.90 0.36
N SER A 85 11.32 18.80 -0.97
CA SER A 85 11.75 17.58 -1.65
C SER A 85 13.27 17.57 -1.87
N GLN A 86 13.85 16.37 -1.87
CA GLN A 86 15.26 16.14 -2.17
C GLN A 86 15.35 15.05 -3.23
N GLU A 87 16.43 15.07 -4.04
CA GLU A 87 16.72 13.97 -4.93
C GLU A 87 17.02 12.70 -4.12
N VAL A 88 16.56 11.56 -4.62
CA VAL A 88 16.81 10.27 -3.98
C VAL A 88 18.30 9.97 -4.09
N THR A 89 19.00 9.85 -2.96
CA THR A 89 20.36 9.31 -2.89
C THR A 89 20.32 7.91 -2.29
N GLU A 90 21.38 7.11 -2.42
CA GLU A 90 21.46 5.76 -1.85
C GLU A 90 21.23 5.73 -0.32
N LYS A 91 21.51 6.85 0.38
CA LYS A 91 21.27 7.03 1.81
C LYS A 91 19.77 7.20 2.15
N PHE A 92 18.95 7.61 1.19
CA PHE A 92 17.50 7.81 1.29
C PHE A 92 16.75 6.78 0.43
N TRP A 93 17.18 5.52 0.47
CA TRP A 93 16.49 4.42 -0.21
C TRP A 93 14.99 4.37 0.17
N ILE A 94 14.22 3.62 -0.61
CA ILE A 94 12.82 3.29 -0.29
C ILE A 94 12.78 2.49 1.01
N ASP A 95 12.39 3.14 2.10
CA ASP A 95 12.10 2.50 3.39
C ASP A 95 10.58 2.41 3.57
N PRO A 96 9.94 1.33 3.08
CA PRO A 96 8.49 1.23 3.08
C PRO A 96 7.95 0.92 4.47
N LEU A 97 6.80 1.51 4.80
CA LEU A 97 6.01 1.04 5.93
C LEU A 97 5.45 -0.36 5.64
N THR A 98 5.43 -1.20 6.67
CA THR A 98 4.78 -2.51 6.66
C THR A 98 3.35 -2.37 7.14
N ALA A 99 2.41 -2.90 6.35
CA ALA A 99 1.01 -2.97 6.72
C ALA A 99 0.62 -4.43 6.99
N PHE A 100 0.01 -4.70 8.15
CA PHE A 100 -0.37 -6.06 8.57
C PHE A 100 -1.73 -6.07 9.27
N PRO A 101 -2.44 -7.21 9.31
CA PRO A 101 -3.68 -7.31 10.05
C PRO A 101 -3.45 -7.05 11.54
N PHE A 102 -4.43 -6.46 12.23
CA PHE A 102 -4.36 -6.26 13.67
C PHE A 102 -4.35 -7.60 14.41
N ASP A 103 -3.42 -7.73 15.35
CA ASP A 103 -3.38 -8.75 16.38
C ASP A 103 -3.55 -8.10 17.77
N LYS A 104 -3.59 -8.92 18.82
CA LYS A 104 -3.80 -8.44 20.19
C LYS A 104 -2.72 -7.43 20.63
N ASP A 105 -1.45 -7.72 20.32
CA ASP A 105 -0.31 -6.91 20.76
C ASP A 105 -0.26 -5.56 20.03
N SER A 106 -0.50 -5.55 18.72
CA SER A 106 -0.58 -4.33 17.92
C SER A 106 -1.78 -3.47 18.28
N LEU A 107 -2.92 -4.08 18.62
CA LEU A 107 -4.08 -3.35 19.13
C LEU A 107 -3.81 -2.73 20.51
N GLN A 108 -3.16 -3.47 21.41
CA GLN A 108 -2.77 -2.94 22.73
C GLN A 108 -1.87 -1.71 22.60
N LYS A 109 -0.85 -1.78 21.74
CA LYS A 109 0.03 -0.64 21.44
C LYS A 109 -0.74 0.53 20.84
N LEU A 110 -1.67 0.26 19.91
CA LEU A 110 -2.45 1.33 19.28
C LEU A 110 -3.38 2.05 20.28
N ILE A 111 -3.99 1.33 21.23
CA ILE A 111 -4.86 1.95 22.26
C ILE A 111 -4.05 2.88 23.18
N LEU A 112 -2.80 2.55 23.47
CA LEU A 112 -1.91 3.39 24.29
C LEU A 112 -1.57 4.72 23.61
N ASP A 113 -1.28 4.67 22.32
CA ASP A 113 -0.67 5.78 21.59
C ASP A 113 -1.67 6.61 20.77
N TYR A 114 -2.88 6.07 20.51
CA TYR A 114 -3.80 6.66 19.53
C TYR A 114 -5.27 6.64 20.00
N PRO A 115 -6.00 7.76 19.87
CA PRO A 115 -7.43 7.79 20.20
C PRO A 115 -8.23 6.97 19.17
N LEU A 116 -8.72 5.81 19.58
CA LEU A 116 -9.55 4.95 18.74
C LEU A 116 -11.02 5.34 18.78
N THR A 117 -11.65 5.40 17.61
CA THR A 117 -13.10 5.56 17.52
C THR A 117 -13.83 4.22 17.67
N LYS A 118 -15.13 4.28 17.97
CA LYS A 118 -15.99 3.09 17.99
C LYS A 118 -16.05 2.39 16.64
N ASP A 119 -16.00 3.16 15.55
CA ASP A 119 -16.05 2.62 14.19
C ASP A 119 -14.76 1.87 13.83
N ASP A 120 -13.61 2.37 14.30
CA ASP A 120 -12.32 1.68 14.15
C ASP A 120 -12.35 0.33 14.86
N LEU A 121 -12.75 0.31 16.13
CA LEU A 121 -12.89 -0.93 16.90
C LEU A 121 -13.88 -1.92 16.27
N ALA A 122 -15.01 -1.42 15.77
CA ALA A 122 -15.99 -2.25 15.07
C ALA A 122 -15.43 -2.82 13.76
N ALA A 123 -14.62 -2.05 13.03
CA ALA A 123 -13.98 -2.54 11.82
C ALA A 123 -12.89 -3.58 12.11
N ILE A 124 -12.09 -3.37 13.17
CA ILE A 124 -11.08 -4.33 13.63
C ILE A 124 -11.75 -5.65 14.05
N LEU A 125 -12.84 -5.62 14.83
CA LEU A 125 -13.58 -6.83 15.21
C LEU A 125 -14.14 -7.60 14.01
N ARG A 126 -14.65 -6.89 13.01
CA ARG A 126 -15.22 -7.52 11.80
C ARG A 126 -14.16 -8.19 10.93
N SER A 127 -12.89 -7.86 11.08
CA SER A 127 -11.80 -8.52 10.35
C SER A 127 -11.62 -9.99 10.78
N GLY A 128 -12.10 -10.35 11.98
CA GLY A 128 -12.01 -11.71 12.52
C GLY A 128 -10.64 -12.07 13.09
N THR A 129 -9.66 -11.18 13.07
CA THR A 129 -8.32 -11.44 13.63
C THR A 129 -8.26 -11.31 15.15
N ILE A 130 -9.18 -10.56 15.75
CA ILE A 130 -9.28 -10.31 17.20
C ILE A 130 -10.70 -10.62 17.68
N SER A 131 -10.85 -11.26 18.83
CA SER A 131 -12.16 -11.59 19.38
C SER A 131 -12.77 -10.43 20.19
N LYS A 132 -14.09 -10.48 20.39
CA LYS A 132 -14.79 -9.55 21.28
C LYS A 132 -14.29 -9.64 22.73
N GLN A 133 -13.87 -10.82 23.16
CA GLN A 133 -13.33 -11.01 24.51
C GLN A 133 -11.98 -10.32 24.64
N ASP A 134 -11.10 -10.46 23.65
CA ASP A 134 -9.79 -9.79 23.65
C ASP A 134 -9.91 -8.28 23.77
N ILE A 135 -10.84 -7.66 23.04
CA ILE A 135 -11.08 -6.21 23.15
C ILE A 135 -11.64 -5.84 24.52
N ARG A 136 -12.53 -6.65 25.09
CA ARG A 136 -13.07 -6.40 26.44
C ARG A 136 -11.98 -6.46 27.50
N ASP A 137 -11.13 -7.48 27.43
CA ASP A 137 -10.02 -7.67 28.37
C ASP A 137 -9.06 -6.49 28.28
N LEU A 138 -8.68 -6.09 27.05
CA LEU A 138 -7.86 -4.90 26.82
C LEU A 138 -8.50 -3.65 27.44
N LEU A 139 -9.74 -3.31 27.09
CA LEU A 139 -10.40 -2.12 27.61
C LEU A 139 -10.53 -2.12 29.15
N THR A 140 -10.66 -3.30 29.76
CA THR A 140 -10.72 -3.44 31.22
C THR A 140 -9.35 -3.15 31.84
N GLU A 141 -8.26 -3.63 31.26
CA GLU A 141 -6.88 -3.35 31.68
C GLU A 141 -6.57 -1.84 31.63
N PHE A 142 -7.08 -1.13 30.62
CA PHE A 142 -6.93 0.33 30.50
C PHE A 142 -7.80 1.15 31.46
N SER A 143 -8.83 0.56 32.05
CA SER A 143 -9.77 1.26 32.94
C SER A 143 -9.38 1.16 34.42
N GLN A 144 -8.29 0.47 34.73
CA GLN A 144 -7.71 0.32 36.07
C GLN A 144 -6.60 1.34 36.29
#